data_AF-A0AAJ1WYM5-F1
#
_entry.id   AF-A0AAJ1WYM5-F1
#
_cell.length_a   1.000
_cell.length_b   1.000
_cell.length_c   1.000
_cell.angle_alpha   90.00
_cell.angle_beta   90.00
_cell.angle_gamma   90.00
#
_symmetry.space_group_name_H-M   'P 1'
#
loop_
_entity.id
_entity.type
_entity.pdbx_description
1 polymer ?
#
loop_
_entity_poly.entity_id
_entity_poly.type
_entity_poly.pdbx_seq_one_letter_code
_entity_poly.pdbx_strand_id
1 'polypeptide(L)'
;MIEVKPTLSQRREIAHMKVSREQMGENRRRILDAAGRLFRDRGFEAVTVAEVMREAGLTHGGFYGHFRSKDDLIAAALAELVVASEPGPLALPAFAARYLSPAHRDDPASGCPVAALASDTIRQAPEARATMTEGLRRQIARLTDGAAEPESARQAAIGSWAAMVGAMILARMSDDPALSDEVLAQTRAWIDRASPSTPAE
;
A
#
# COMPACT_ATOMS: atom_id res chain seq x y z
N MET A 1 14.89 -22.78 -43.45
CA MET A 1 14.71 -21.51 -42.72
C MET A 1 16.08 -21.02 -42.31
N ILE A 2 16.56 -19.91 -42.86
CA ILE A 2 17.88 -19.34 -42.51
C ILE A 2 17.65 -18.40 -41.32
N GLU A 3 18.21 -18.74 -40.16
CA GLU A 3 18.18 -17.88 -38.97
C GLU A 3 19.23 -16.78 -39.14
N VAL A 4 18.79 -15.59 -39.53
CA VAL A 4 19.67 -14.43 -39.75
C VAL A 4 20.10 -13.87 -38.39
N LYS A 5 21.38 -14.08 -38.02
CA LYS A 5 21.94 -13.54 -36.78
C LYS A 5 22.15 -12.02 -36.88
N PRO A 6 21.80 -11.24 -35.83
CA PRO A 6 21.88 -9.78 -35.86
C PRO A 6 23.32 -9.27 -35.93
N THR A 7 23.52 -8.19 -36.68
CA THR A 7 24.80 -7.50 -36.87
C THR A 7 25.29 -6.84 -35.57
N LEU A 8 26.58 -6.48 -35.50
CA LEU A 8 27.16 -5.81 -34.33
C LEU A 8 26.47 -4.47 -34.00
N SER A 9 26.04 -3.73 -35.02
CA SER A 9 25.27 -2.49 -34.86
C SER A 9 23.89 -2.78 -34.24
N GLN A 10 23.18 -3.76 -34.78
CA GLN A 10 21.88 -4.20 -34.26
C GLN A 10 21.98 -4.70 -32.81
N ARG A 11 23.05 -5.40 -32.44
CA ARG A 11 23.28 -5.86 -31.06
C ARG A 11 23.51 -4.70 -30.08
N ARG A 12 24.24 -3.65 -30.50
CA ARG A 12 24.46 -2.44 -29.69
C ARG A 12 23.18 -1.64 -29.47
N GLU A 13 22.36 -1.50 -30.52
CA GLU A 13 21.09 -0.79 -30.44
C GLU A 13 20.07 -1.53 -29.57
N ILE A 14 19.99 -2.86 -29.70
CA ILE A 14 19.17 -3.70 -28.81
C ILE A 14 19.64 -3.58 -27.35
N ALA A 15 20.95 -3.57 -27.11
CA ALA A 15 21.49 -3.40 -25.76
C ALA A 15 21.16 -2.01 -25.17
N HIS A 16 21.34 -0.94 -25.95
CA HIS A 16 21.00 0.43 -25.53
C HIS A 16 19.51 0.59 -25.24
N MET A 17 18.63 0.05 -26.10
CA MET A 17 17.18 0.09 -25.88
C MET A 17 16.76 -0.71 -24.64
N LYS A 18 17.41 -1.85 -24.37
CA LYS A 18 17.17 -2.63 -23.13
C LYS A 18 17.56 -1.82 -21.89
N VAL A 19 18.75 -1.23 -21.86
CA VAL A 19 19.22 -0.38 -20.75
C VAL A 19 18.30 0.83 -20.56
N SER A 20 17.85 1.46 -21.65
CA SER A 20 16.90 2.58 -21.59
C SER A 20 15.54 2.18 -21.01
N ARG A 21 15.00 1.01 -21.36
CA ARG A 21 13.74 0.50 -20.80
C ARG A 21 13.87 0.16 -19.32
N GLU A 22 14.99 -0.46 -18.93
CA GLU A 22 15.28 -0.79 -17.53
C GLU A 22 15.38 0.48 -16.68
N GLN A 23 16.11 1.50 -17.16
CA GLN A 23 16.20 2.80 -16.49
C GLN A 23 14.84 3.49 -16.37
N MET A 24 14.01 3.43 -17.41
CA MET A 24 12.64 3.98 -17.36
C MET A 24 11.78 3.27 -16.31
N GLY A 25 11.91 1.95 -16.17
CA GLY A 25 11.24 1.16 -15.14
C GLY A 25 11.71 1.53 -13.74
N GLU A 26 13.02 1.64 -13.53
CA GLU A 26 13.60 2.02 -12.24
C GLU A 26 13.20 3.45 -11.83
N ASN A 27 13.24 4.40 -12.77
CA ASN A 27 12.79 5.76 -12.53
C ASN A 27 11.30 5.79 -12.16
N ARG A 28 10.47 5.03 -12.87
CA ARG A 28 9.04 4.91 -12.54
C ARG A 28 8.83 4.38 -11.12
N ARG A 29 9.56 3.33 -10.72
CA ARG A 29 9.50 2.77 -9.36
C ARG A 29 9.90 3.82 -8.31
N ARG A 30 11.02 4.54 -8.53
CA ARG A 30 11.46 5.61 -7.62
C ARG A 30 10.41 6.70 -7.45
N ILE A 31 9.72 7.09 -8.53
CA ILE A 31 8.62 8.06 -8.47
C ILE A 31 7.46 7.51 -7.63
N LEU A 32 7.07 6.25 -7.85
CA LEU A 32 5.97 5.62 -7.12
C LEU A 32 6.29 5.44 -5.63
N ASP A 33 7.52 5.06 -5.28
CA ASP A 33 7.98 4.94 -3.90
C ASP A 33 7.96 6.29 -3.19
N ALA A 34 8.50 7.34 -3.84
CA ALA A 34 8.48 8.70 -3.32
C ALA A 34 7.05 9.21 -3.13
N ALA A 35 6.20 9.06 -4.16
CA ALA A 35 4.81 9.45 -4.12
C ALA A 35 4.04 8.74 -3.01
N GLY A 36 4.19 7.42 -2.89
CA GLY A 36 3.54 6.61 -1.87
C GLY A 36 3.88 7.08 -0.46
N ARG A 37 5.16 7.33 -0.17
CA ARG A 37 5.59 7.86 1.14
C ARG A 37 5.01 9.25 1.39
N LEU A 38 5.19 10.18 0.46
CA LEU A 38 4.72 11.56 0.63
C LEU A 38 3.20 11.66 0.77
N PHE A 39 2.44 10.87 0.01
CA PHE A 39 0.99 10.85 0.12
C PHE A 39 0.54 10.32 1.47
N ARG A 40 1.10 9.21 1.98
CA ARG A 40 0.71 8.71 3.30
C ARG A 40 1.08 9.65 4.45
N ASP A 41 2.17 10.39 4.29
CA ASP A 41 2.64 11.34 5.30
C ASP A 41 1.81 12.63 5.32
N ARG A 42 1.46 13.18 4.15
CA ARG A 42 0.90 14.54 4.03
C ARG A 42 -0.47 14.63 3.34
N GLY A 43 -1.01 13.51 2.88
CA GLY A 43 -2.22 13.45 2.05
C GLY A 43 -1.97 13.77 0.58
N PHE A 44 -2.98 13.60 -0.27
CA PHE A 44 -2.84 13.83 -1.71
C PHE A 44 -2.72 15.32 -2.06
N GLU A 45 -3.52 16.18 -1.43
CA GLU A 45 -3.62 17.60 -1.78
C GLU A 45 -2.33 18.37 -1.51
N ALA A 46 -1.73 18.15 -0.33
CA ALA A 46 -0.53 18.87 0.11
C ALA A 46 0.73 18.53 -0.70
N VAL A 47 0.73 17.42 -1.43
CA VAL A 47 1.92 16.92 -2.16
C VAL A 47 1.88 17.37 -3.62
N THR A 48 2.93 18.05 -4.07
CA THR A 48 3.06 18.48 -5.48
C THR A 48 3.86 17.48 -6.31
N VAL A 49 3.65 17.48 -7.63
CA VAL A 49 4.45 16.68 -8.57
C VAL A 49 5.93 17.06 -8.48
N ALA A 50 6.25 18.35 -8.33
CA ALA A 50 7.62 18.82 -8.18
C ALA A 50 8.32 18.24 -6.94
N GLU A 51 7.63 18.16 -5.80
CA GLU A 51 8.18 17.53 -4.60
C GLU A 51 8.42 16.04 -4.78
N VAL A 52 7.47 15.32 -5.40
CA VAL A 52 7.62 13.89 -5.70
C VAL A 52 8.83 13.65 -6.59
N MET A 53 8.97 14.42 -7.67
CA MET A 53 10.10 14.27 -8.61
C MET A 53 11.43 14.58 -7.92
N ARG A 54 11.47 15.63 -7.09
CA ARG A 54 12.66 15.98 -6.29
C ARG A 54 13.04 14.85 -5.32
N GLU A 55 12.08 14.30 -4.59
CA GLU A 55 12.29 13.18 -3.67
C GLU A 55 12.75 11.92 -4.42
N ALA A 56 12.22 11.69 -5.62
CA ALA A 56 12.66 10.62 -6.51
C ALA A 56 14.05 10.87 -7.12
N GLY A 57 14.67 12.05 -6.92
CA GLY A 57 15.95 12.43 -7.52
C GLY A 57 15.89 12.65 -9.03
N LEU A 58 14.74 13.12 -9.54
CA LEU A 58 14.45 13.31 -10.96
C LEU A 58 14.00 14.75 -11.24
N THR A 59 14.13 15.19 -12.49
CA THR A 59 13.70 16.54 -12.89
C THR A 59 12.18 16.61 -13.02
N HIS A 60 11.59 17.78 -12.77
CA HIS A 60 10.15 17.99 -12.93
C HIS A 60 9.66 17.66 -14.35
N GLY A 61 10.45 18.00 -15.38
CA GLY A 61 10.11 17.71 -16.78
C GLY A 61 10.05 16.22 -17.12
N GLY A 62 10.75 15.36 -16.36
CA GLY A 62 10.70 13.90 -16.54
C GLY A 62 9.34 13.30 -16.17
N PHE A 63 8.51 14.01 -15.40
CA PHE A 63 7.22 13.50 -14.92
C PHE A 63 6.31 13.04 -16.06
N TYR A 64 6.19 13.88 -17.09
CA TYR A 64 5.29 13.62 -18.22
C TYR A 64 5.76 12.47 -19.13
N GLY A 65 6.99 11.99 -18.96
CA GLY A 65 7.46 10.74 -19.57
C GLY A 65 6.96 9.48 -18.85
N HIS A 66 6.44 9.61 -17.63
CA HIS A 66 5.98 8.51 -16.79
C HIS A 66 4.48 8.57 -16.47
N PHE A 67 3.92 9.76 -16.26
CA PHE A 67 2.53 9.94 -15.83
C PHE A 67 1.86 11.09 -16.57
N ARG A 68 0.57 10.94 -16.83
CA ARG A 68 -0.21 11.94 -17.58
C ARG A 68 -0.68 13.10 -16.71
N SER A 69 -0.90 12.84 -15.42
CA SER A 69 -1.41 13.80 -14.44
C SER A 69 -1.05 13.35 -13.03
N LYS A 70 -1.28 14.24 -12.05
CA LYS A 70 -1.16 13.88 -10.63
C LYS A 70 -2.13 12.77 -10.24
N ASP A 71 -3.34 12.75 -10.81
CA ASP A 71 -4.34 11.70 -10.55
C ASP A 71 -3.88 10.32 -11.05
N ASP A 72 -3.24 10.28 -12.23
CA ASP A 72 -2.62 9.07 -12.78
C ASP A 72 -1.50 8.56 -11.85
N LEU A 73 -0.67 9.47 -11.33
CA LEU A 73 0.33 9.13 -10.31
C LEU A 73 -0.33 8.59 -9.03
N ILE A 74 -1.41 9.21 -8.53
CA ILE A 74 -2.11 8.77 -7.31
C ILE A 74 -2.66 7.35 -7.50
N ALA A 75 -3.37 7.11 -8.60
CA ALA A 75 -3.93 5.79 -8.89
C ALA A 75 -2.84 4.72 -9.00
N ALA A 76 -1.73 5.02 -9.66
CA ALA A 76 -0.61 4.11 -9.80
C ALA A 76 0.13 3.87 -8.47
N ALA A 77 0.35 4.90 -7.66
CA ALA A 77 0.99 4.77 -6.36
C ALA A 77 0.15 3.93 -5.41
N LEU A 78 -1.17 4.12 -5.40
CA LEU A 78 -2.09 3.26 -4.64
C LEU A 78 -2.05 1.82 -5.13
N ALA A 79 -1.94 1.59 -6.45
CA ALA A 79 -1.90 0.25 -7.02
C ALA A 79 -0.66 -0.53 -6.58
N GLU A 80 0.51 0.11 -6.59
CA GLU A 80 1.76 -0.48 -6.08
C GLU A 80 1.63 -0.90 -4.61
N LEU A 81 0.99 -0.07 -3.78
CA LEU A 81 0.82 -0.39 -2.36
C LEU A 81 -0.12 -1.56 -2.11
N VAL A 82 -1.14 -1.70 -2.95
CA VAL A 82 -2.04 -2.86 -2.92
C VAL A 82 -1.30 -4.12 -3.38
N VAL A 83 -0.46 -4.02 -4.41
CA VAL A 83 0.31 -5.16 -4.96
C VAL A 83 1.44 -5.59 -4.03
N ALA A 84 2.11 -4.65 -3.37
CA ALA A 84 3.21 -4.91 -2.44
C ALA A 84 2.78 -5.65 -1.15
N SER A 85 1.47 -5.89 -0.97
CA SER A 85 0.98 -6.73 0.12
C SER A 85 1.40 -8.19 -0.11
N GLU A 86 2.13 -8.77 0.86
CA GLU A 86 2.60 -10.16 0.81
C GLU A 86 1.49 -11.14 0.38
N PRO A 87 1.75 -12.05 -0.58
CA PRO A 87 0.78 -13.05 -0.99
C PRO A 87 0.55 -14.10 0.13
N GLY A 88 -0.60 -14.76 0.08
CA GLY A 88 -0.92 -15.88 0.96
C GLY A 88 -1.75 -15.54 2.21
N PRO A 89 -2.12 -16.58 2.97
CA PRO A 89 -2.98 -16.47 4.15
C PRO A 89 -2.33 -15.59 5.21
N LEU A 90 -3.19 -14.91 5.96
CA LEU A 90 -2.76 -13.96 6.97
C LEU A 90 -3.27 -14.42 8.34
N ALA A 91 -2.34 -14.78 9.22
CA ALA A 91 -2.66 -15.10 10.60
C ALA A 91 -3.06 -13.82 11.33
N LEU A 92 -4.36 -13.67 11.60
CA LEU A 92 -4.94 -12.44 12.12
C LEU A 92 -4.27 -11.95 13.43
N PRO A 93 -4.02 -12.78 14.46
CA PRO A 93 -3.37 -12.31 15.68
C PRO A 93 -1.96 -11.74 15.45
N ALA A 94 -1.13 -12.45 14.69
CA ALA A 94 0.24 -12.02 14.38
C ALA A 94 0.24 -10.72 13.55
N PHE A 95 -0.66 -10.62 12.58
CA PHE A 95 -0.82 -9.42 11.79
C PHE A 95 -1.34 -8.24 12.64
N ALA A 96 -2.34 -8.46 13.49
CA ALA A 96 -2.88 -7.43 14.38
C ALA A 96 -1.82 -6.92 15.35
N ALA A 97 -0.97 -7.79 15.89
CA ALA A 97 0.14 -7.38 16.75
C ALA A 97 1.15 -6.46 16.05
N ARG A 98 1.50 -6.76 14.79
CA ARG A 98 2.38 -5.91 13.99
C ARG A 98 1.69 -4.61 13.58
N TYR A 99 0.43 -4.69 13.16
CA TYR A 99 -0.35 -3.56 12.68
C TYR A 99 -0.65 -2.57 13.82
N LEU A 100 -1.07 -3.04 14.98
CA LEU A 100 -1.41 -2.22 16.15
C LEU A 100 -0.19 -2.04 17.06
N SER A 101 0.89 -1.47 16.51
CA SER A 101 2.14 -1.23 17.22
C SER A 101 2.53 0.25 17.19
N PRO A 102 3.27 0.75 18.20
CA PRO A 102 3.84 2.09 18.17
C PRO A 102 4.71 2.32 16.94
N ALA A 103 5.50 1.31 16.52
CA ALA A 103 6.30 1.38 15.30
C ALA A 103 5.47 1.71 14.06
N HIS A 104 4.28 1.13 13.92
CA HIS A 104 3.39 1.47 12.81
C HIS A 104 2.65 2.81 13.04
N ARG A 105 2.29 3.14 14.27
CA ARG A 105 1.68 4.45 14.62
C ARG A 105 2.60 5.60 14.21
N ASP A 106 3.86 5.50 14.61
CA ASP A 106 4.87 6.56 14.54
C ASP A 106 5.52 6.67 13.15
N ASP A 107 5.27 5.71 12.25
CA ASP A 107 5.69 5.74 10.84
C ASP A 107 4.47 5.69 9.87
N PRO A 108 3.73 6.81 9.73
CA PRO A 108 2.65 6.88 8.75
C PRO A 108 3.17 6.76 7.30
N ALA A 109 4.38 7.28 7.03
CA ALA A 109 4.97 7.31 5.70
C ALA A 109 5.27 5.92 5.14
N SER A 110 5.54 4.92 5.98
CA SER A 110 5.72 3.51 5.55
C SER A 110 4.56 2.60 5.97
N GLY A 111 3.55 3.16 6.62
CA GLY A 111 2.41 2.42 7.17
C GLY A 111 1.32 2.05 6.16
N CYS A 112 0.20 1.55 6.70
CA CYS A 112 -0.96 1.13 5.94
C CYS A 112 -1.60 2.32 5.20
N PRO A 113 -1.76 2.25 3.85
CA PRO A 113 -2.37 3.32 3.09
C PRO A 113 -3.83 3.57 3.47
N VAL A 114 -4.57 2.56 3.94
CA VAL A 114 -5.97 2.74 4.36
C VAL A 114 -6.06 3.64 5.59
N ALA A 115 -5.20 3.45 6.59
CA ALA A 115 -5.19 4.29 7.79
C ALA A 115 -4.75 5.73 7.51
N ALA A 116 -3.97 5.97 6.45
CA ALA A 116 -3.48 7.29 6.09
C ALA A 116 -4.39 8.03 5.08
N LEU A 117 -4.97 7.32 4.12
CA LEU A 117 -5.53 7.92 2.88
C LEU A 117 -7.00 7.58 2.62
N ALA A 118 -7.66 6.75 3.44
CA ALA A 118 -9.03 6.31 3.14
C ALA A 118 -10.03 7.48 3.06
N SER A 119 -9.94 8.46 3.96
CA SER A 119 -10.79 9.67 3.95
C SER A 119 -10.54 10.51 2.70
N ASP A 120 -9.29 10.64 2.29
CA ASP A 120 -8.89 11.49 1.17
C ASP A 120 -9.27 10.87 -0.17
N THR A 121 -9.18 9.54 -0.26
CA THR A 121 -9.54 8.74 -1.45
C THR A 121 -10.99 8.98 -1.88
N ILE A 122 -11.90 9.30 -0.95
CA ILE A 122 -13.31 9.57 -1.26
C ILE A 122 -13.46 10.72 -2.27
N ARG A 123 -12.54 11.68 -2.25
CA ARG A 123 -12.53 12.89 -3.10
C ARG A 123 -11.70 12.72 -4.38
N GLN A 124 -11.03 11.58 -4.56
CA GLN A 124 -10.15 11.33 -5.69
C GLN A 124 -10.90 10.73 -6.89
N ALA A 125 -10.19 10.64 -8.03
CA ALA A 125 -10.69 10.06 -9.27
C ALA A 125 -11.23 8.62 -9.08
N PRO A 126 -12.21 8.18 -9.88
CA PRO A 126 -12.81 6.84 -9.78
C PRO A 126 -11.79 5.69 -9.78
N GLU A 127 -10.70 5.83 -10.52
CA GLU A 127 -9.62 4.86 -10.63
C GLU A 127 -8.91 4.64 -9.30
N ALA A 128 -8.60 5.72 -8.56
CA ALA A 128 -7.99 5.64 -7.24
C ALA A 128 -8.91 4.93 -6.23
N ARG A 129 -10.21 5.25 -6.28
CA ARG A 129 -11.24 4.59 -5.46
C ARG A 129 -11.38 3.10 -5.78
N ALA A 130 -11.34 2.74 -7.07
CA ALA A 130 -11.42 1.36 -7.52
C ALA A 130 -10.20 0.55 -7.04
N THR A 131 -9.00 1.11 -7.14
CA THR A 131 -7.76 0.50 -6.63
C THR A 131 -7.83 0.21 -5.14
N MET A 132 -8.29 1.18 -4.32
CA MET A 132 -8.43 0.98 -2.88
C MET A 132 -9.51 -0.05 -2.54
N THR A 133 -10.62 -0.08 -3.29
CA THR A 133 -11.66 -1.11 -3.15
C THR A 133 -11.10 -2.50 -3.41
N GLU A 134 -10.27 -2.65 -4.43
CA GLU A 134 -9.63 -3.92 -4.74
C GLU A 134 -8.61 -4.34 -3.67
N GLY A 135 -7.86 -3.38 -3.11
CA GLY A 135 -7.00 -3.63 -1.95
C GLY A 135 -7.78 -4.17 -0.74
N LEU A 136 -8.94 -3.57 -0.44
CA LEU A 136 -9.81 -4.04 0.64
C LEU A 136 -10.32 -5.47 0.38
N ARG A 137 -10.75 -5.78 -0.85
CA ARG A 137 -11.19 -7.14 -1.23
C ARG A 137 -10.07 -8.17 -1.05
N ARG A 138 -8.87 -7.86 -1.53
CA ARG A 138 -7.69 -8.74 -1.36
C ARG A 138 -7.36 -8.96 0.10
N GLN A 139 -7.41 -7.92 0.92
CA GLN A 139 -7.11 -8.04 2.33
C GLN A 139 -8.13 -8.90 3.08
N ILE A 140 -9.42 -8.77 2.77
CA ILE A 140 -10.49 -9.63 3.31
C ILE A 140 -10.26 -11.07 2.86
N ALA A 141 -9.99 -11.30 1.58
CA ALA A 141 -9.76 -12.65 1.04
C ALA A 141 -8.62 -13.37 1.77
N ARG A 142 -7.50 -12.67 2.03
CA ARG A 142 -6.35 -13.21 2.78
C ARG A 142 -6.65 -13.56 4.23
N LEU A 143 -7.55 -12.80 4.88
CA LEU A 143 -7.99 -13.05 6.25
C LEU A 143 -8.96 -14.23 6.36
N THR A 144 -9.67 -14.53 5.28
CA THR A 144 -10.65 -15.63 5.21
C THR A 144 -10.10 -16.89 4.55
N ASP A 145 -8.85 -16.86 4.08
CA ASP A 145 -8.26 -17.99 3.36
C ASP A 145 -8.13 -19.21 4.27
N GLY A 146 -8.59 -20.37 3.80
CA GLY A 146 -8.62 -21.61 4.59
C GLY A 146 -9.66 -21.65 5.72
N ALA A 147 -10.59 -20.70 5.79
CA ALA A 147 -11.63 -20.69 6.83
C ALA A 147 -12.64 -21.83 6.66
N ALA A 148 -12.93 -22.54 7.75
CA ALA A 148 -13.94 -23.60 7.79
C ALA A 148 -15.37 -23.08 7.61
N GLU A 149 -15.67 -21.89 8.14
CA GLU A 149 -17.00 -21.26 8.11
C GLU A 149 -16.93 -19.89 7.39
N PRO A 150 -17.19 -19.84 6.06
CA PRO A 150 -16.87 -18.68 5.24
C PRO A 150 -17.60 -17.38 5.64
N GLU A 151 -18.87 -17.47 6.05
CA GLU A 151 -19.68 -16.29 6.38
C GLU A 151 -19.23 -15.66 7.72
N SER A 152 -19.06 -16.50 8.75
CA SER A 152 -18.55 -16.07 10.06
C SER A 152 -17.12 -15.52 9.94
N ALA A 153 -16.25 -16.19 9.18
CA ALA A 153 -14.90 -15.73 8.93
C ALA A 153 -14.89 -14.37 8.21
N ARG A 154 -15.78 -14.16 7.23
CA ARG A 154 -15.88 -12.88 6.52
C ARG A 154 -16.34 -11.75 7.45
N GLN A 155 -17.30 -12.02 8.33
CA GLN A 155 -17.73 -11.05 9.35
C GLN A 155 -16.57 -10.67 10.28
N ALA A 156 -15.86 -11.68 10.81
CA ALA A 156 -14.71 -11.46 11.69
C ALA A 156 -13.56 -10.72 10.98
N ALA A 157 -13.28 -11.06 9.72
CA ALA A 157 -12.26 -10.39 8.92
C ALA A 157 -12.57 -8.91 8.69
N ILE A 158 -13.81 -8.59 8.29
CA ILE A 158 -14.23 -7.19 8.08
C ILE A 158 -14.22 -6.42 9.39
N GLY A 159 -14.77 -7.00 10.46
CA GLY A 159 -14.80 -6.37 11.78
C GLY A 159 -13.39 -6.08 12.30
N SER A 160 -12.49 -7.05 12.21
CA SER A 160 -11.10 -6.91 12.65
C SER A 160 -10.34 -5.91 11.80
N TRP A 161 -10.52 -5.92 10.47
CA TRP A 161 -9.89 -4.94 9.59
C TRP A 161 -10.35 -3.50 9.88
N ALA A 162 -11.66 -3.30 10.03
CA ALA A 162 -12.23 -2.00 10.39
C ALA A 162 -11.73 -1.52 11.75
N ALA A 163 -11.70 -2.40 12.76
CA ALA A 163 -11.19 -2.10 14.09
C ALA A 163 -9.71 -1.74 14.07
N MET A 164 -8.87 -2.49 13.34
CA MET A 164 -7.43 -2.20 13.22
C MET A 164 -7.17 -0.83 12.59
N VAL A 165 -7.81 -0.56 11.45
CA VAL A 165 -7.67 0.73 10.74
C VAL A 165 -8.15 1.87 11.63
N GLY A 166 -9.33 1.71 12.25
CA GLY A 166 -9.90 2.72 13.15
C GLY A 166 -9.01 3.00 14.35
N ALA A 167 -8.53 1.96 15.04
CA ALA A 167 -7.62 2.10 16.18
C ALA A 167 -6.32 2.81 15.81
N MET A 168 -5.77 2.54 14.62
CA MET A 168 -4.58 3.25 14.15
C MET A 168 -4.84 4.74 13.91
N ILE A 169 -5.98 5.10 13.33
CA ILE A 169 -6.38 6.49 13.13
C ILE A 169 -6.59 7.18 14.48
N LEU A 170 -7.33 6.55 15.39
CA LEU A 170 -7.57 7.04 16.76
C LEU A 170 -6.25 7.27 17.52
N ALA A 171 -5.33 6.30 17.46
CA ALA A 171 -4.04 6.39 18.13
C ALA A 171 -3.15 7.51 17.57
N ARG A 172 -3.16 7.75 16.26
CA ARG A 172 -2.38 8.83 15.61
C ARG A 172 -2.96 10.22 15.85
N MET A 173 -4.27 10.36 15.99
CA MET A 173 -4.89 11.66 16.24
C MET A 173 -4.86 12.09 17.71
N SER A 174 -4.68 11.15 18.63
CA SER A 174 -4.66 11.44 20.06
C SER A 174 -3.36 12.16 20.44
N ASP A 175 -3.48 13.25 21.18
CA ASP A 175 -2.39 14.00 21.80
C ASP A 175 -2.02 13.47 23.20
N ASP A 176 -2.75 12.47 23.70
CA ASP A 176 -2.46 11.74 24.94
C ASP A 176 -1.75 10.42 24.61
N PRO A 177 -0.43 10.30 24.91
CA PRO A 177 0.33 9.08 24.62
C PRO A 177 -0.21 7.83 25.33
N ALA A 178 -0.76 7.98 26.55
CA ALA A 178 -1.29 6.86 27.30
C ALA A 178 -2.57 6.31 26.67
N LEU A 179 -3.48 7.21 26.27
CA LEU A 179 -4.69 6.83 25.54
C LEU A 179 -4.35 6.25 24.16
N SER A 180 -3.37 6.82 23.46
CA SER A 180 -2.88 6.32 22.17
C SER A 180 -2.41 4.85 22.28
N ASP A 181 -1.58 4.55 23.27
CA ASP A 181 -1.09 3.18 23.54
C ASP A 181 -2.24 2.25 23.98
N GLU A 182 -3.16 2.74 24.82
CA GLU A 182 -4.33 2.00 25.28
C GLU A 182 -5.23 1.57 24.12
N VAL A 183 -5.54 2.47 23.18
CA VAL A 183 -6.38 2.18 22.01
C VAL A 183 -5.79 1.02 21.19
N LEU A 184 -4.48 1.05 20.94
CA LEU A 184 -3.79 -0.02 20.20
C LEU A 184 -3.88 -1.35 20.97
N ALA A 185 -3.55 -1.33 22.26
CA ALA A 185 -3.53 -2.52 23.11
C ALA A 185 -4.92 -3.17 23.29
N GLN A 186 -5.94 -2.36 23.58
CA GLN A 186 -7.31 -2.83 23.82
C GLN A 186 -7.95 -3.38 22.54
N THR A 187 -7.70 -2.74 21.40
CA THR A 187 -8.19 -3.22 20.10
C THR A 187 -7.56 -4.57 19.75
N ARG A 188 -6.24 -4.72 19.96
CA ARG A 188 -5.56 -6.00 19.75
C ARG A 188 -6.15 -7.09 20.64
N ALA A 189 -6.30 -6.82 21.93
CA ALA A 189 -6.88 -7.79 22.87
C ALA A 189 -8.32 -8.18 22.52
N TRP A 190 -9.11 -7.27 21.95
CA TRP A 190 -10.45 -7.58 21.44
C TRP A 190 -10.41 -8.51 20.22
N ILE A 191 -9.51 -8.26 19.26
CA ILE A 191 -9.32 -9.12 18.07
C ILE A 191 -8.87 -10.52 18.49
N ASP A 192 -7.95 -10.63 19.45
CA ASP A 192 -7.44 -11.92 19.92
C ASP A 192 -8.56 -12.77 20.55
N ARG A 193 -9.50 -12.15 21.26
CA ARG A 193 -10.68 -12.83 21.83
C ARG A 193 -11.74 -13.18 20.79
N ALA A 194 -11.88 -12.37 19.75
CA ALA A 194 -12.86 -12.56 18.68
C ALA A 194 -12.39 -13.55 17.60
N SER A 195 -11.08 -13.80 17.53
CA SER A 195 -10.51 -14.79 16.62
C SER A 195 -10.86 -16.19 17.13
N PRO A 196 -11.56 -17.02 16.34
CA PRO A 196 -11.79 -18.40 16.74
C PRO A 196 -10.44 -19.08 16.94
N SER A 197 -10.19 -19.60 18.14
CA SER A 197 -8.98 -20.36 18.43
C SER A 197 -8.89 -21.52 17.45
N THR A 198 -7.87 -21.54 16.60
CA THR A 198 -7.46 -22.77 15.91
C THR A 198 -7.25 -23.83 16.99
N PRO A 199 -7.89 -25.01 16.92
CA PRO A 199 -7.58 -26.08 17.86
C PRO A 199 -6.08 -26.38 17.75
N ALA A 200 -5.37 -26.35 18.87
CA ALA A 200 -4.03 -26.89 18.93
C ALA A 200 -4.14 -28.41 18.71
N GLU A 201 -3.48 -28.93 17.67
CA GLU A 201 -3.18 -30.36 17.53
C GLU A 201 -2.25 -30.83 18.65
#